data_AF-A0A940KS70-F1
#
_entry.id   AF-A0A940KS70-F1
#
_cell.length_a   1.000
_cell.length_b   1.000
_cell.length_c   1.000
_cell.angle_alpha   90.00
_cell.angle_beta   90.00
_cell.angle_gamma   90.00
#
_symmetry.space_group_name_H-M   'P 1'
#
loop_
_entity.id
_entity.type
_entity.pdbx_description
1 polymer ?
#
loop_
_entity_poly.entity_id
_entity_poly.type
_entity_poly.pdbx_seq_one_letter_code
_entity_poly.pdbx_strand_id
1 'polypeptide(L)'
;MSAAKNKLSDVQNNDSGLHGQYKTWFLDYASYVILERAVPSVEDGLKPVQRRILHAMKEMDDGRFNKVANIIGQAMQYHPHGDASIGDALVNMGQKDLLIETQGNWGDVRTGMDAAAPRYIEARLSKFALEVAFNAKTTEWQVSYDGRKNEPVTLPMKFPLVLAQGADGIAVGLSTKILPHNFCELIDASIKYLRGRKFELYPDFQTGGMADVAEYNQGKRGGKVKVRAHIEEVDKKTLAIKSVPYGVTTTQLIDSIVKANDQGKIKIKKVTDFTGADIDIHVDLAAGMSTDITIDALYKFTDCEISISPNTCVIVSMKPQFLGVHDLLKLSTDRTKDLLELELKIKLGELQEKWHYTSLEKIFFEEKIYKELEKKHDTWDKVIDAIDKAFVPFKKQLKREITREDILKLTEKPVRRIYRLDIDELNAQIKG
;
A
#
# COMPACT_ATOMS: atom_id res chain seq x y z
N MET A 1 -7.88 26.81 -16.15
CA MET A 1 -7.24 26.61 -17.47
C MET A 1 -6.77 25.16 -17.55
N SER A 2 -7.10 24.51 -18.67
CA SER A 2 -6.83 23.13 -19.11
C SER A 2 -6.91 22.00 -18.09
N ALA A 3 -8.08 21.35 -18.04
CA ALA A 3 -8.15 19.91 -17.80
C ALA A 3 -7.25 19.22 -18.84
N ALA A 4 -6.28 18.43 -18.37
CA ALA A 4 -5.45 17.59 -19.22
C ALA A 4 -6.34 16.50 -19.83
N LYS A 5 -6.95 16.82 -20.98
CA LYS A 5 -7.49 15.83 -21.89
C LYS A 5 -6.36 14.85 -22.22
N ASN A 6 -6.62 13.57 -21.95
CA ASN A 6 -5.87 12.43 -22.46
C ASN A 6 -5.39 12.71 -23.89
N LYS A 7 -4.09 12.88 -24.04
CA LYS A 7 -3.40 12.68 -25.32
C LYS A 7 -2.68 11.34 -25.25
N LEU A 8 -3.45 10.26 -25.24
CA LEU A 8 -3.08 9.14 -26.09
C LEU A 8 -3.02 9.75 -27.48
N SER A 9 -1.84 9.69 -28.12
CA SER A 9 -1.70 10.10 -29.52
C SER A 9 -2.87 9.54 -30.30
N ASP A 10 -3.67 10.41 -30.92
CA ASP A 10 -4.70 10.03 -31.88
C ASP A 10 -4.09 9.00 -32.81
N VAL A 11 -4.43 7.73 -32.62
CA VAL A 11 -4.19 6.69 -33.61
C VAL A 11 -5.22 6.96 -34.70
N GLN A 12 -5.00 8.02 -35.47
CA GLN A 12 -5.62 8.19 -36.77
C GLN A 12 -5.00 7.16 -37.70
N ASN A 13 -5.48 5.92 -37.59
CA ASN A 13 -5.45 4.98 -38.70
C ASN A 13 -6.91 4.65 -39.01
N ASN A 14 -7.38 5.23 -40.11
CA ASN A 14 -8.58 4.80 -40.82
C ASN A 14 -8.39 3.36 -41.36
N ASP A 15 -8.14 2.38 -40.49
CA ASP A 15 -8.20 0.97 -40.88
C ASP A 15 -9.65 0.51 -40.74
N SER A 16 -10.45 0.79 -41.77
CA SER A 16 -11.86 0.37 -41.90
C SER A 16 -12.04 -1.15 -42.05
N GLY A 17 -10.97 -1.94 -41.95
CA GLY A 17 -10.98 -3.40 -42.03
C GLY A 17 -10.96 -4.09 -40.66
N LEU A 18 -11.44 -5.33 -40.61
CA LEU A 18 -11.45 -6.19 -39.41
C LEU A 18 -10.07 -6.27 -38.72
N HIS A 19 -8.99 -6.30 -39.50
CA HIS A 19 -7.63 -6.38 -38.97
C HIS A 19 -7.23 -5.13 -38.14
N GLY A 20 -7.57 -3.94 -38.63
CA GLY A 20 -7.30 -2.70 -37.91
C GLY A 20 -8.13 -2.55 -36.64
N GLN A 21 -9.43 -2.88 -36.74
CA GLN A 21 -10.32 -2.90 -35.57
C GLN A 21 -9.81 -3.86 -34.50
N TYR A 22 -9.44 -5.09 -34.89
CA TYR A 22 -8.91 -6.08 -33.95
C TYR A 22 -7.61 -5.61 -33.29
N LYS A 23 -6.68 -5.01 -34.07
CA LYS A 23 -5.45 -4.45 -33.54
C LYS A 23 -5.72 -3.37 -32.49
N THR A 24 -6.61 -2.42 -32.78
CA THR A 24 -6.95 -1.34 -31.84
C THR A 24 -7.61 -1.88 -30.57
N TRP A 25 -8.65 -2.71 -30.70
CA TRP A 25 -9.33 -3.29 -29.54
C TRP A 25 -8.41 -4.15 -28.67
N PHE A 26 -7.52 -4.93 -29.31
CA PHE A 26 -6.55 -5.74 -28.59
C PHE A 26 -5.53 -4.87 -27.84
N LEU A 27 -5.04 -3.79 -28.45
CA LEU A 27 -4.11 -2.86 -27.81
C LEU A 27 -4.76 -2.12 -26.63
N ASP A 28 -6.00 -1.69 -26.76
CA ASP A 28 -6.75 -1.03 -25.68
C ASP A 28 -6.97 -2.00 -24.51
N TYR A 29 -7.42 -3.22 -24.81
CA TYR A 29 -7.60 -4.26 -23.81
C TYR A 29 -6.28 -4.62 -23.12
N ALA A 30 -5.20 -4.85 -23.89
CA ALA A 30 -3.89 -5.20 -23.35
C ALA A 30 -3.35 -4.10 -22.44
N SER A 31 -3.46 -2.84 -22.86
CA SER A 31 -3.02 -1.68 -22.08
C SER A 31 -3.80 -1.57 -20.78
N TYR A 32 -5.13 -1.74 -20.83
CA TYR A 32 -5.98 -1.75 -19.64
C TYR A 32 -5.62 -2.89 -18.67
N VAL A 33 -5.40 -4.12 -19.17
CA VAL A 33 -5.03 -5.26 -18.32
C VAL A 33 -3.69 -5.00 -17.60
N ILE A 34 -2.71 -4.44 -18.32
CA ILE A 34 -1.37 -4.20 -17.79
C ILE A 34 -1.39 -3.08 -16.74
N LEU A 35 -1.96 -1.92 -17.09
CA LEU A 35 -1.88 -0.71 -16.27
C LEU A 35 -2.91 -0.68 -15.14
N GLU A 36 -4.13 -1.16 -15.41
CA GLU A 36 -5.29 -0.97 -14.53
C GLU A 36 -5.72 -2.24 -13.77
N ARG A 37 -4.94 -3.33 -13.84
CA ARG A 37 -5.37 -4.60 -13.23
C ARG A 37 -4.24 -5.46 -12.67
N ALA A 38 -3.33 -5.92 -13.51
CA ALA A 38 -2.50 -7.09 -13.19
C ALA A 38 -1.19 -6.73 -12.48
N VAL A 39 -0.64 -5.55 -12.74
CA VAL A 39 0.70 -5.15 -12.26
C VAL A 39 0.57 -4.06 -11.19
N PRO A 40 1.29 -4.16 -10.05
CA PRO A 40 1.26 -3.12 -9.04
C PRO A 40 2.01 -1.86 -9.49
N SER A 41 1.62 -0.70 -8.95
CA SER A 41 2.38 0.54 -9.11
C SER A 41 3.64 0.51 -8.24
N VAL A 42 4.74 1.09 -8.73
CA VAL A 42 5.96 1.28 -7.93
C VAL A 42 5.75 2.24 -6.75
N GLU A 43 4.77 3.13 -6.87
CA GLU A 43 4.58 4.25 -5.96
C GLU A 43 3.99 3.84 -4.62
N ASP A 44 3.03 2.93 -4.65
CA ASP A 44 2.34 2.43 -3.45
C ASP A 44 2.39 0.91 -3.30
N GLY A 45 2.86 0.20 -4.33
CA GLY A 45 2.93 -1.25 -4.32
C GLY A 45 1.62 -1.96 -4.53
N LEU A 46 0.55 -1.24 -4.91
CA LEU A 46 -0.80 -1.76 -4.99
C LEU A 46 -1.27 -1.88 -6.43
N LYS A 47 -2.11 -2.90 -6.67
CA LYS A 47 -2.99 -2.95 -7.84
C LYS A 47 -4.19 -2.01 -7.62
N PRO A 48 -4.85 -1.54 -8.69
CA PRO A 48 -5.97 -0.60 -8.56
C PRO A 48 -7.12 -1.09 -7.67
N VAL A 49 -7.48 -2.38 -7.73
CA VAL A 49 -8.52 -2.95 -6.84
C VAL A 49 -8.14 -2.83 -5.36
N GLN A 50 -6.87 -3.13 -5.03
CA GLN A 50 -6.37 -3.07 -3.65
C GLN A 50 -6.34 -1.63 -3.13
N ARG A 51 -5.90 -0.68 -3.97
CA ARG A 51 -5.92 0.76 -3.67
C ARG A 51 -7.33 1.27 -3.39
N ARG A 52 -8.29 0.90 -4.24
CA ARG A 52 -9.70 1.31 -4.09
C ARG A 52 -10.37 0.70 -2.86
N ILE A 53 -10.01 -0.54 -2.50
CA ILE A 53 -10.43 -1.16 -1.24
C ILE A 53 -9.93 -0.34 -0.04
N LEU A 54 -8.63 -0.02 0.01
CA LEU A 54 -8.07 0.79 1.10
C LEU A 54 -8.69 2.19 1.17
N HIS A 55 -8.92 2.84 0.02
CA HIS A 55 -9.61 4.12 -0.04
C HIS A 55 -11.05 4.02 0.49
N ALA A 56 -11.81 3.03 0.06
CA ALA A 56 -13.17 2.79 0.54
C ALA A 56 -13.21 2.52 2.05
N MET A 57 -12.26 1.74 2.57
CA MET A 57 -12.11 1.51 4.01
C MET A 57 -11.78 2.81 4.75
N LYS A 58 -10.95 3.68 4.17
CA LYS A 58 -10.58 4.96 4.80
C LYS A 58 -11.75 5.94 4.86
N GLU A 59 -12.59 5.98 3.84
CA GLU A 59 -13.82 6.80 3.83
C GLU A 59 -14.84 6.35 4.90
N MET A 60 -14.80 5.08 5.28
CA MET A 60 -15.68 4.48 6.29
C MET A 60 -15.04 4.40 7.69
N ASP A 61 -13.78 4.82 7.83
CA ASP A 61 -12.97 4.59 9.01
C ASP A 61 -13.46 5.42 10.21
N ASP A 62 -14.06 4.74 11.18
CA ASP A 62 -14.44 5.26 12.50
C ASP A 62 -13.69 4.56 13.66
N GLY A 63 -12.68 3.75 13.31
CA GLY A 63 -11.90 2.92 14.24
C GLY A 63 -12.56 1.59 14.63
N ARG A 64 -13.80 1.31 14.20
CA ARG A 64 -14.51 0.05 14.50
C ARG A 64 -14.39 -0.94 13.34
N PHE A 65 -14.66 -2.20 13.66
CA PHE A 65 -14.76 -3.27 12.66
C PHE A 65 -16.00 -3.06 11.79
N ASN A 66 -15.81 -3.12 10.48
CA ASN A 66 -16.86 -3.01 9.48
C ASN A 66 -17.11 -4.38 8.84
N LYS A 67 -18.38 -4.71 8.58
CA LYS A 67 -18.73 -5.91 7.81
C LYS A 67 -18.07 -5.87 6.44
N VAL A 68 -17.42 -6.95 6.03
CA VAL A 68 -16.73 -7.01 4.74
C VAL A 68 -17.70 -6.78 3.57
N ALA A 69 -18.93 -7.26 3.68
CA ALA A 69 -20.00 -6.95 2.71
C ALA A 69 -20.21 -5.43 2.49
N ASN A 70 -20.13 -4.62 3.55
CA ASN A 70 -20.26 -3.17 3.44
C ASN A 70 -19.03 -2.55 2.77
N ILE A 71 -17.83 -3.03 3.10
CA ILE A 71 -16.57 -2.57 2.49
C ILE A 71 -16.59 -2.86 0.99
N ILE A 72 -17.03 -4.05 0.57
CA ILE A 72 -17.18 -4.42 -0.84
C ILE A 72 -18.16 -3.46 -1.53
N GLY A 73 -19.35 -3.24 -0.96
CA GLY A 73 -20.35 -2.32 -1.52
C GLY A 73 -19.84 -0.88 -1.66
N GLN A 74 -19.02 -0.40 -0.72
CA GLN A 74 -18.38 0.90 -0.82
C GLN A 74 -17.28 0.94 -1.89
N ALA A 75 -16.45 -0.11 -1.98
CA ALA A 75 -15.38 -0.21 -2.97
C ALA A 75 -15.93 -0.27 -4.40
N MET A 76 -17.14 -0.83 -4.61
CA MET A 76 -17.81 -0.84 -5.91
C MET A 76 -18.10 0.56 -6.48
N GLN A 77 -18.19 1.58 -5.62
CA GLN A 77 -18.35 2.98 -6.07
C GLN A 77 -17.09 3.51 -6.79
N TYR A 78 -15.95 2.84 -6.60
CA TYR A 78 -14.67 3.17 -7.24
C TYR A 78 -14.24 2.08 -8.24
N HIS A 79 -14.63 0.83 -8.01
CA HIS A 79 -14.21 -0.32 -8.81
C HIS A 79 -15.41 -0.98 -9.51
N PRO A 80 -15.66 -0.70 -10.80
CA PRO A 80 -16.82 -1.19 -11.55
C PRO A 80 -16.67 -2.65 -12.00
N HIS A 81 -16.33 -3.54 -11.08
CA HIS A 81 -16.16 -4.98 -11.31
C HIS A 81 -16.92 -5.79 -10.26
N GLY A 82 -16.99 -7.11 -10.46
CA GLY A 82 -17.76 -8.01 -9.60
C GLY A 82 -17.35 -7.93 -8.13
N ASP A 83 -18.36 -8.02 -7.26
CA ASP A 83 -18.23 -8.07 -5.81
C ASP A 83 -17.33 -9.23 -5.35
N ALA A 84 -17.41 -10.38 -6.03
CA ALA A 84 -16.54 -11.53 -5.77
C ALA A 84 -15.04 -11.17 -5.90
N SER A 85 -14.63 -10.51 -6.99
CA SER A 85 -13.23 -10.14 -7.20
C SER A 85 -12.71 -9.12 -6.17
N ILE A 86 -13.58 -8.22 -5.72
CA ILE A 86 -13.26 -7.26 -4.65
C ILE A 86 -13.13 -8.00 -3.31
N GLY A 87 -14.06 -8.91 -3.03
CA GLY A 87 -14.04 -9.76 -1.83
C GLY A 87 -12.78 -10.60 -1.75
N ASP A 88 -12.41 -11.29 -2.82
CA ASP A 88 -11.19 -12.10 -2.89
C ASP A 88 -9.94 -11.24 -2.68
N ALA A 89 -9.87 -10.06 -3.32
CA ALA A 89 -8.76 -9.14 -3.14
C ALA A 89 -8.64 -8.66 -1.68
N LEU A 90 -9.77 -8.33 -1.03
CA LEU A 90 -9.81 -7.91 0.36
C LEU A 90 -9.39 -9.04 1.30
N VAL A 91 -9.88 -10.27 1.11
CA VAL A 91 -9.47 -11.45 1.88
C VAL A 91 -7.96 -11.67 1.77
N ASN A 92 -7.42 -11.65 0.54
CA ASN A 92 -5.98 -11.79 0.31
C ASN A 92 -5.16 -10.71 1.01
N MET A 93 -5.64 -9.46 1.06
CA MET A 93 -4.97 -8.37 1.77
C MET A 93 -5.06 -8.53 3.29
N GLY A 94 -6.20 -8.99 3.80
CA GLY A 94 -6.43 -9.26 5.23
C GLY A 94 -5.55 -10.37 5.77
N GLN A 95 -5.40 -11.46 5.00
CA GLN A 95 -4.52 -12.59 5.36
C GLN A 95 -3.03 -12.21 5.47
N LYS A 96 -2.61 -11.02 4.99
CA LYS A 96 -1.25 -10.52 5.17
C LYS A 96 -0.99 -9.89 6.53
N ASP A 97 -2.03 -9.66 7.34
CA ASP A 97 -1.96 -9.13 8.71
C ASP A 97 -1.02 -7.92 8.88
N LEU A 98 -1.12 -6.96 7.94
CA LEU A 98 -0.29 -5.76 7.93
C LEU A 98 -1.12 -4.49 7.82
N LEU A 99 -1.91 -4.38 6.75
CA LEU A 99 -2.71 -3.19 6.48
C LEU A 99 -4.13 -3.26 7.03
N ILE A 100 -4.65 -4.47 7.22
CA ILE A 100 -6.04 -4.74 7.55
C ILE A 100 -6.05 -5.66 8.75
N GLU A 101 -6.72 -5.22 9.82
CA GLU A 101 -7.05 -6.07 10.96
C GLU A 101 -8.34 -6.81 10.65
N THR A 102 -8.36 -8.11 10.95
CA THR A 102 -9.43 -9.02 10.54
C THR A 102 -10.11 -9.69 11.73
N GLN A 103 -11.43 -9.83 11.68
CA GLN A 103 -12.23 -10.56 12.66
C GLN A 103 -13.14 -11.60 11.97
N GLY A 104 -13.23 -12.79 12.55
CA GLY A 104 -13.94 -13.95 12.00
C GLY A 104 -13.00 -14.92 11.27
N ASN A 105 -13.57 -15.86 10.50
CA ASN A 105 -12.78 -16.83 9.73
C ASN A 105 -12.41 -16.27 8.34
N TRP A 106 -11.15 -15.87 8.17
CA TRP A 106 -10.61 -15.32 6.91
C TRP A 106 -9.92 -16.37 6.03
N GLY A 107 -10.10 -17.66 6.32
CA GLY A 107 -9.44 -18.75 5.61
C GLY A 107 -7.97 -18.89 6.00
N ASP A 108 -7.28 -19.85 5.40
CA ASP A 108 -5.85 -20.08 5.63
C ASP A 108 -5.15 -20.46 4.32
N VAL A 109 -4.18 -19.63 3.91
CA VAL A 109 -3.38 -19.81 2.69
C VAL A 109 -2.57 -21.11 2.70
N ARG A 110 -2.24 -21.65 3.89
CA ARG A 110 -1.45 -22.87 4.05
C ARG A 110 -2.30 -24.12 3.83
N THR A 111 -3.57 -24.09 4.21
CA THR A 111 -4.48 -25.24 4.07
C THR A 111 -5.28 -25.20 2.78
N GLY A 112 -5.47 -23.99 2.21
CA GLY A 112 -6.36 -23.75 1.09
C GLY A 112 -7.83 -23.64 1.50
N MET A 113 -8.11 -23.44 2.80
CA MET A 113 -9.47 -23.18 3.27
C MET A 113 -9.91 -21.77 2.89
N ASP A 114 -11.09 -21.68 2.26
CA ASP A 114 -11.70 -20.41 1.90
C ASP A 114 -12.13 -19.60 3.14
N ALA A 115 -12.15 -18.28 2.98
CA ALA A 115 -12.75 -17.39 3.98
C ALA A 115 -14.25 -17.63 4.10
N ALA A 116 -14.81 -17.36 5.28
CA ALA A 116 -16.25 -17.31 5.44
C ALA A 116 -16.84 -16.17 4.59
N ALA A 117 -18.11 -16.32 4.20
CA ALA A 117 -18.79 -15.35 3.35
C ALA A 117 -18.70 -13.91 3.93
N PRO A 118 -18.60 -12.87 3.09
CA PRO A 118 -18.41 -11.46 3.49
C PRO A 118 -19.35 -10.90 4.56
N ARG A 119 -20.52 -11.52 4.76
CA ARG A 119 -21.49 -11.15 5.79
C ARG A 119 -21.10 -11.59 7.22
N TYR A 120 -20.20 -12.55 7.34
CA TYR A 120 -19.77 -13.13 8.63
C TYR A 120 -18.42 -12.60 9.12
N ILE A 121 -17.59 -12.07 8.21
CA ILE A 121 -16.28 -11.51 8.54
C ILE A 121 -16.32 -9.98 8.61
N GLU A 122 -15.42 -9.43 9.41
CA GLU A 122 -15.27 -7.99 9.61
C GLU A 122 -13.82 -7.57 9.48
N ALA A 123 -13.59 -6.33 9.03
CA ALA A 123 -12.27 -5.75 8.89
C ALA A 123 -12.24 -4.27 9.25
N ARG A 124 -11.05 -3.78 9.60
CA ARG A 124 -10.72 -2.36 9.70
C ARG A 124 -9.28 -2.10 9.26
N LEU A 125 -8.95 -0.84 8.99
CA LEU A 125 -7.56 -0.46 8.74
C LEU A 125 -6.75 -0.62 10.02
N SER A 126 -5.53 -1.16 9.89
CA SER A 126 -4.59 -1.20 11.02
C SER A 126 -4.09 0.20 11.34
N LYS A 127 -3.62 0.40 12.58
CA LYS A 127 -2.95 1.67 12.95
C LYS A 127 -1.77 1.99 12.04
N PHE A 128 -1.02 0.95 11.66
CA PHE A 128 0.08 1.07 10.72
C PHE A 128 -0.39 1.60 9.35
N ALA A 129 -1.46 1.01 8.77
CA ALA A 129 -2.01 1.46 7.50
C ALA A 129 -2.42 2.93 7.53
N LEU A 130 -3.09 3.36 8.60
CA LEU A 130 -3.54 4.74 8.77
C LEU A 130 -2.39 5.74 8.74
N GLU A 131 -1.24 5.37 9.30
CA GLU A 131 -0.06 6.23 9.36
C GLU A 131 0.74 6.23 8.05
N VAL A 132 0.89 5.06 7.42
CA VAL A 132 1.79 4.90 6.27
C VAL A 132 1.14 5.11 4.91
N ALA A 133 -0.17 4.84 4.76
CA ALA A 133 -0.81 4.81 3.44
C ALA A 133 -1.63 6.06 3.11
N PHE A 134 -1.97 6.91 4.08
CA PHE A 134 -2.93 7.99 3.87
C PHE A 134 -2.41 9.36 4.33
N ASN A 135 -2.54 10.35 3.44
CA ASN A 135 -2.44 11.76 3.78
C ASN A 135 -3.13 12.61 2.70
N ALA A 136 -4.30 13.18 3.04
CA ALA A 136 -5.13 13.90 2.07
C ALA A 136 -4.44 15.12 1.44
N LYS A 137 -3.46 15.74 2.13
CA LYS A 137 -2.75 16.93 1.65
C LYS A 137 -1.64 16.62 0.65
N THR A 138 -1.14 15.38 0.63
CA THR A 138 -0.10 14.93 -0.30
C THR A 138 -0.62 13.96 -1.35
N THR A 139 -1.85 13.46 -1.20
CA THR A 139 -2.51 12.59 -2.18
C THR A 139 -2.85 13.36 -3.46
N GLU A 140 -2.48 12.80 -4.61
CA GLU A 140 -3.01 13.22 -5.91
C GLU A 140 -4.35 12.55 -6.17
N TRP A 141 -5.36 13.36 -6.47
CA TRP A 141 -6.74 12.92 -6.62
C TRP A 141 -7.16 12.91 -8.09
N GLN A 142 -7.91 11.89 -8.48
CA GLN A 142 -8.63 11.81 -9.75
C GLN A 142 -10.12 11.58 -9.51
N VAL A 143 -10.93 11.86 -10.53
CA VAL A 143 -12.38 11.60 -10.46
C VAL A 143 -12.64 10.11 -10.70
N SER A 144 -13.60 9.53 -9.97
CA SER A 144 -14.06 8.15 -10.15
C SER A 144 -14.63 7.90 -11.55
N TYR A 145 -14.74 6.61 -11.93
CA TYR A 145 -15.21 6.20 -13.26
C TYR A 145 -16.60 6.75 -13.62
N ASP A 146 -17.46 7.02 -12.63
CA ASP A 146 -18.82 7.55 -12.79
C ASP A 146 -18.93 9.07 -12.62
N GLY A 147 -17.82 9.76 -12.36
CA GLY A 147 -17.80 11.22 -12.19
C GLY A 147 -18.27 11.74 -10.84
N ARG A 148 -18.63 10.88 -9.88
CA ARG A 148 -19.35 11.30 -8.66
C ARG A 148 -18.45 11.51 -7.44
N LYS A 149 -17.30 10.85 -7.38
CA LYS A 149 -16.39 10.88 -6.23
C LYS A 149 -14.97 11.14 -6.67
N ASN A 150 -14.11 11.49 -5.71
CA ASN A 150 -12.66 11.50 -5.92
C ASN A 150 -12.04 10.22 -5.38
N GLU A 151 -11.04 9.71 -6.07
CA GLU A 151 -10.20 8.58 -5.65
C GLU A 151 -8.71 8.94 -5.81
N PRO A 152 -7.82 8.34 -5.01
CA PRO A 152 -6.38 8.55 -5.16
C PRO A 152 -5.88 7.92 -6.46
N VAL A 153 -5.03 8.64 -7.20
CA VAL A 153 -4.26 8.05 -8.32
C VAL A 153 -3.35 6.95 -7.77
N THR A 154 -2.57 7.30 -6.75
CA THR A 154 -1.79 6.40 -5.89
C THR A 154 -1.90 6.85 -4.44
N LEU A 155 -1.72 5.90 -3.51
CA LEU A 155 -1.65 6.24 -2.09
C LEU A 155 -0.26 6.79 -1.76
N PRO A 156 -0.14 7.82 -0.88
CA PRO A 156 1.15 8.34 -0.44
C PRO A 156 1.84 7.36 0.54
N MET A 157 2.23 6.20 0.04
CA MET A 157 2.77 5.09 0.82
C MET A 157 4.18 5.42 1.31
N LYS A 158 4.35 5.50 2.63
CA LYS A 158 5.61 5.81 3.34
C LYS A 158 6.37 4.55 3.79
N PHE A 159 6.20 3.45 3.06
CA PHE A 159 6.78 2.15 3.37
C PHE A 159 6.94 1.29 2.09
N PRO A 160 7.99 0.44 1.95
CA PRO A 160 8.16 -0.48 0.83
C PRO A 160 7.16 -1.65 0.81
N LEU A 161 5.88 -1.32 0.65
CA LEU A 161 4.77 -2.27 0.76
C LEU A 161 4.85 -3.42 -0.24
N VAL A 162 5.20 -3.13 -1.50
CA VAL A 162 5.28 -4.16 -2.56
C VAL A 162 6.30 -5.26 -2.22
N LEU A 163 7.39 -4.89 -1.55
CA LEU A 163 8.41 -5.85 -1.14
C LEU A 163 7.98 -6.62 0.10
N ALA A 164 7.28 -5.97 1.04
CA ALA A 164 6.79 -6.62 2.24
C ALA A 164 5.71 -7.67 1.95
N GLN A 165 4.74 -7.34 1.09
CA GLN A 165 3.63 -8.24 0.78
C GLN A 165 3.91 -9.19 -0.39
N GLY A 166 4.86 -8.81 -1.26
CA GLY A 166 5.00 -9.41 -2.58
C GLY A 166 3.84 -9.04 -3.51
N ALA A 167 3.90 -9.51 -4.74
CA ALA A 167 2.84 -9.34 -5.72
C ALA A 167 2.90 -10.44 -6.77
N ASP A 168 1.73 -10.95 -7.17
CA ASP A 168 1.60 -11.90 -8.27
C ASP A 168 0.56 -11.35 -9.25
N GLY A 169 0.83 -11.42 -10.55
CA GLY A 169 -0.09 -10.97 -11.56
C GLY A 169 0.29 -11.42 -12.96
N ILE A 170 -0.73 -11.79 -13.74
CA ILE A 170 -0.58 -12.20 -15.13
C ILE A 170 -1.33 -11.17 -15.99
N ALA A 171 -0.61 -10.54 -16.92
CA ALA A 171 -1.15 -9.58 -17.85
C ALA A 171 -1.03 -10.10 -19.30
N VAL A 172 -1.40 -9.28 -20.27
CA VAL A 172 -1.22 -9.63 -21.69
C VAL A 172 0.25 -9.51 -22.06
N GLY A 173 0.90 -10.64 -22.34
CA GLY A 173 2.30 -10.69 -22.80
C GLY A 173 3.37 -10.51 -21.71
N LEU A 174 2.99 -10.32 -20.44
CA LEU A 174 3.91 -10.21 -19.32
C LEU A 174 3.29 -10.73 -18.01
N SER A 175 4.12 -10.97 -17.02
CA SER A 175 3.71 -11.29 -15.66
C SER A 175 4.55 -10.55 -14.64
N THR A 176 4.10 -10.53 -13.39
CA THR A 176 4.87 -10.09 -12.23
C THR A 176 4.80 -11.17 -11.15
N LYS A 177 5.95 -11.47 -10.54
CA LYS A 177 6.10 -12.38 -9.40
C LYS A 177 7.16 -11.79 -8.47
N ILE A 178 6.71 -10.94 -7.55
CA ILE A 178 7.52 -10.31 -6.50
C ILE A 178 7.34 -11.13 -5.23
N LEU A 179 8.45 -11.59 -4.67
CA LEU A 179 8.44 -12.40 -3.44
C LEU A 179 8.40 -11.49 -2.20
N PRO A 180 7.70 -11.88 -1.12
CA PRO A 180 7.63 -11.11 0.12
C PRO A 180 9.00 -11.07 0.82
N HIS A 181 9.22 -10.05 1.64
CA HIS A 181 10.44 -9.81 2.41
C HIS A 181 10.09 -9.41 3.84
N ASN A 182 11.02 -9.62 4.76
CA ASN A 182 10.80 -9.32 6.16
C ASN A 182 10.67 -7.81 6.43
N PHE A 183 9.68 -7.43 7.23
CA PHE A 183 9.39 -6.04 7.58
C PHE A 183 10.62 -5.30 8.17
N CYS A 184 11.31 -5.93 9.13
CA CYS A 184 12.44 -5.33 9.82
C CYS A 184 13.65 -5.21 8.89
N GLU A 185 13.90 -6.23 8.07
CA GLU A 185 15.01 -6.21 7.11
C GLU A 185 14.84 -5.11 6.05
N LEU A 186 13.60 -4.86 5.61
CA LEU A 186 13.31 -3.75 4.69
C LEU A 186 13.64 -2.39 5.31
N ILE A 187 13.33 -2.19 6.60
CA ILE A 187 13.68 -0.96 7.32
C ILE A 187 15.20 -0.84 7.47
N ASP A 188 15.88 -1.90 7.89
CA ASP A 188 17.34 -1.91 8.04
C ASP A 188 18.06 -1.67 6.71
N ALA A 189 17.55 -2.25 5.62
CA ALA A 189 18.06 -2.03 4.28
C ALA A 189 17.84 -0.58 3.83
N SER A 190 16.67 0.00 4.11
CA SER A 190 16.36 1.40 3.82
C SER A 190 17.30 2.35 4.59
N ILE A 191 17.57 2.07 5.86
CA ILE A 191 18.53 2.82 6.69
C ILE A 191 19.96 2.69 6.13
N LYS A 192 20.38 1.48 5.74
CA LYS A 192 21.69 1.24 5.12
C LYS A 192 21.83 2.04 3.82
N TYR A 193 20.81 2.01 2.97
CA TYR A 193 20.76 2.78 1.72
C TYR A 193 20.93 4.28 1.97
N LEU A 194 20.13 4.88 2.87
CA LEU A 194 20.21 6.30 3.20
C LEU A 194 21.58 6.71 3.77
N ARG A 195 22.30 5.77 4.40
CA ARG A 195 23.68 5.95 4.89
C ARG A 195 24.75 5.67 3.84
N GLY A 196 24.38 5.41 2.59
CA GLY A 196 25.32 5.06 1.50
C GLY A 196 25.99 3.69 1.67
N ARG A 197 25.41 2.79 2.48
CA ARG A 197 25.94 1.44 2.73
C ARG A 197 25.26 0.42 1.83
N LYS A 198 26.02 -0.61 1.43
CA LYS A 198 25.46 -1.78 0.72
C LYS A 198 24.55 -2.57 1.66
N PHE A 199 23.55 -3.20 1.07
CA PHE A 199 22.61 -4.08 1.74
C PHE A 199 22.27 -5.24 0.80
N GLU A 200 21.83 -6.34 1.40
CA GLU A 200 21.27 -7.50 0.69
C GLU A 200 19.83 -7.69 1.19
N LEU A 201 18.97 -8.17 0.31
CA LEU A 201 17.59 -8.50 0.63
C LEU A 201 17.25 -9.87 0.05
N TYR A 202 16.70 -10.73 0.90
CA TYR A 202 16.24 -12.06 0.53
C TYR A 202 14.76 -12.23 0.87
N PRO A 203 14.04 -13.10 0.15
CA PRO A 203 12.64 -13.35 0.44
C PRO A 203 12.42 -13.94 1.83
N ASP A 204 11.33 -13.54 2.46
CA ASP A 204 10.85 -14.10 3.72
C ASP A 204 9.37 -14.50 3.57
N PHE A 205 9.08 -15.76 3.81
CA PHE A 205 7.77 -16.35 3.50
C PHE A 205 6.95 -16.56 4.77
N GLN A 206 5.70 -16.09 4.75
CA GLN A 206 4.73 -16.27 5.84
C GLN A 206 4.46 -17.76 6.18
N THR A 207 4.75 -18.68 5.26
CA THR A 207 4.60 -20.13 5.45
C THR A 207 5.77 -20.77 6.20
N GLY A 208 6.83 -20.02 6.51
CA GLY A 208 8.06 -20.53 7.11
C GLY A 208 8.80 -21.50 6.18
N GLY A 209 9.46 -22.51 6.77
CA GLY A 209 10.26 -23.49 6.02
C GLY A 209 11.66 -23.00 5.70
N MET A 210 12.24 -23.55 4.63
CA MET A 210 13.61 -23.25 4.20
C MET A 210 13.61 -22.72 2.76
N ALA A 211 14.53 -21.80 2.46
CA ALA A 211 14.70 -21.26 1.11
C ALA A 211 16.17 -21.26 0.68
N ASP A 212 16.45 -21.78 -0.51
CA ASP A 212 17.73 -21.62 -1.20
C ASP A 212 17.63 -20.44 -2.17
N VAL A 213 18.36 -19.38 -1.83
CA VAL A 213 18.37 -18.08 -2.53
C VAL A 213 19.63 -17.87 -3.37
N ALA A 214 20.48 -18.89 -3.55
CA ALA A 214 21.74 -18.76 -4.29
C ALA A 214 21.54 -18.22 -5.71
N GLU A 215 20.43 -18.58 -6.35
CA GLU A 215 20.06 -18.16 -7.71
C GLU A 215 19.02 -17.03 -7.73
N TYR A 216 18.74 -16.36 -6.59
CA TYR A 216 17.63 -15.39 -6.50
C TYR A 216 17.78 -14.19 -7.45
N ASN A 217 19.03 -13.79 -7.74
CA ASN A 217 19.36 -12.70 -8.67
C ASN A 217 18.55 -11.41 -8.41
N GLN A 218 18.40 -11.03 -7.13
CA GLN A 218 17.66 -9.83 -6.70
C GLN A 218 16.22 -9.77 -7.27
N GLY A 219 15.56 -10.92 -7.44
CA GLY A 219 14.19 -11.00 -7.94
C GLY A 219 14.02 -10.68 -9.43
N LYS A 220 15.13 -10.57 -10.19
CA LYS A 220 15.09 -10.34 -11.64
C LYS A 220 14.66 -11.59 -12.39
N ARG A 221 14.07 -11.38 -13.57
CA ARG A 221 13.72 -12.46 -14.49
C ARG A 221 14.93 -13.34 -14.77
N GLY A 222 14.73 -14.66 -14.68
CA GLY A 222 15.80 -15.65 -14.82
C GLY A 222 16.44 -16.05 -13.49
N GLY A 223 16.13 -15.36 -12.38
CA GLY A 223 16.42 -15.86 -11.04
C GLY A 223 15.53 -17.06 -10.66
N LYS A 224 15.91 -17.74 -9.58
CA LYS A 224 15.23 -18.92 -9.04
C LYS A 224 15.43 -18.99 -7.53
N VAL A 225 14.38 -19.37 -6.81
CA VAL A 225 14.43 -19.67 -5.38
C VAL A 225 13.82 -21.04 -5.17
N LYS A 226 14.54 -21.95 -4.51
CA LYS A 226 13.94 -23.24 -4.10
C LYS A 226 13.38 -23.09 -2.71
N VAL A 227 12.11 -23.43 -2.52
CA VAL A 227 11.43 -23.35 -1.22
C VAL A 227 11.09 -24.75 -0.79
N ARG A 228 11.47 -25.10 0.44
CA ARG A 228 11.37 -26.44 1.01
C ARG A 228 10.51 -26.43 2.26
N ALA A 229 9.70 -27.48 2.39
CA ALA A 229 9.03 -27.86 3.61
C ALA A 229 10.06 -28.25 4.68
N HIS A 230 9.76 -27.95 5.94
CA HIS A 230 10.51 -28.47 7.07
C HIS A 230 10.01 -29.88 7.40
N ILE A 231 10.90 -30.88 7.33
CA ILE A 231 10.57 -32.29 7.56
C ILE A 231 11.42 -32.79 8.73
N GLU A 232 10.76 -33.38 9.72
CA GLU A 232 11.38 -33.92 10.94
C GLU A 232 11.14 -35.43 11.04
N GLU A 233 12.14 -36.16 11.53
CA GLU A 233 11.96 -37.57 11.91
C GLU A 233 11.30 -37.64 13.29
N VAL A 234 10.08 -38.18 13.35
CA VAL A 234 9.39 -38.44 14.63
C VAL A 234 9.86 -39.76 15.22
N ASP A 235 9.93 -40.79 14.36
CA ASP A 235 10.47 -42.10 14.67
C ASP A 235 10.99 -42.77 13.39
N LYS A 236 11.59 -43.96 13.52
CA LYS A 236 12.19 -44.71 12.41
C LYS A 236 11.22 -45.10 11.27
N LYS A 237 9.92 -44.87 11.43
CA LYS A 237 8.86 -45.21 10.48
C LYS A 237 7.94 -44.03 10.17
N THR A 238 8.14 -42.87 10.78
CA THR A 238 7.21 -41.74 10.70
C THR A 238 7.97 -40.44 10.51
N LEU A 239 7.66 -39.73 9.43
CA LEU A 239 8.13 -38.38 9.18
C LEU A 239 7.00 -37.38 9.44
N ALA A 240 7.31 -36.23 10.03
CA ALA A 240 6.38 -35.12 10.19
C ALA A 240 6.81 -33.93 9.34
N ILE A 241 5.90 -33.44 8.51
CA ILE A 241 6.09 -32.22 7.73
C ILE A 241 5.48 -31.07 8.53
N LYS A 242 6.33 -30.12 8.95
CA LYS A 242 5.99 -29.00 9.86
C LYS A 242 5.74 -27.67 9.15
N SER A 243 5.98 -27.60 7.85
CA SER A 243 5.64 -26.41 7.04
C SER A 243 5.35 -26.79 5.59
N VAL A 244 4.65 -25.92 4.88
CA VAL A 244 4.39 -26.04 3.44
C VAL A 244 5.21 -24.99 2.67
N PRO A 245 5.71 -25.29 1.47
CA PRO A 245 6.37 -24.28 0.65
C PRO A 245 5.44 -23.13 0.24
N TYR A 246 6.01 -21.96 -0.02
CA TYR A 246 5.24 -20.77 -0.35
C TYR A 246 4.42 -20.94 -1.64
N GLY A 247 3.09 -20.86 -1.51
CA GLY A 247 2.16 -21.03 -2.62
C GLY A 247 1.68 -22.47 -2.83
N VAL A 248 2.01 -23.39 -1.92
CA VAL A 248 1.49 -24.77 -1.88
C VAL A 248 0.59 -24.93 -0.66
N THR A 249 -0.57 -25.58 -0.83
CA THR A 249 -1.47 -25.91 0.28
C THR A 249 -1.20 -27.30 0.84
N THR A 250 -1.63 -27.59 2.07
CA THR A 250 -1.53 -28.93 2.67
C THR A 250 -2.19 -29.98 1.78
N THR A 251 -3.38 -29.68 1.24
CA THR A 251 -4.11 -30.53 0.31
C THR A 251 -3.28 -30.83 -0.95
N GLN A 252 -2.70 -29.80 -1.58
CA GLN A 252 -1.85 -29.97 -2.77
C GLN A 252 -0.60 -30.80 -2.46
N LEU A 253 0.03 -30.54 -1.32
CA LEU A 253 1.20 -31.27 -0.87
C LEU A 253 0.88 -32.75 -0.66
N ILE A 254 -0.21 -33.08 0.05
CA ILE A 254 -0.66 -34.46 0.28
C ILE A 254 -0.95 -35.16 -1.05
N ASP A 255 -1.66 -34.50 -1.97
CA ASP A 255 -1.94 -35.04 -3.29
C ASP A 255 -0.66 -35.33 -4.09
N SER A 256 0.35 -34.46 -3.98
CA SER A 256 1.64 -34.65 -4.64
C SER A 256 2.38 -35.89 -4.10
N ILE A 257 2.29 -36.12 -2.78
CA ILE A 257 2.89 -37.27 -2.10
C ILE A 257 2.18 -38.56 -2.53
N VAL A 258 0.85 -38.58 -2.53
CA VAL A 258 0.06 -39.74 -2.97
C VAL A 258 0.37 -40.08 -4.43
N LYS A 259 0.41 -39.08 -5.32
CA LYS A 259 0.78 -39.28 -6.73
C LYS A 259 2.19 -39.85 -6.90
N ALA A 260 3.16 -39.38 -6.11
CA ALA A 260 4.53 -39.91 -6.16
C ALA A 260 4.60 -41.36 -5.67
N ASN A 261 3.77 -41.74 -4.69
CA ASN A 261 3.65 -43.11 -4.20
C ASN A 261 3.04 -44.03 -5.25
N ASP A 262 1.96 -43.60 -5.92
CA ASP A 262 1.29 -44.37 -6.97
C ASP A 262 2.19 -44.60 -8.19
N GLN A 263 3.09 -43.66 -8.47
CA GLN A 263 4.12 -43.78 -9.51
C GLN A 263 5.31 -44.66 -9.07
N GLY A 264 5.33 -45.16 -7.83
CA GLY A 264 6.41 -45.97 -7.28
C GLY A 264 7.72 -45.20 -7.04
N LYS A 265 7.69 -43.86 -7.09
CA LYS A 265 8.87 -43.01 -6.84
C LYS A 265 9.21 -42.92 -5.35
N ILE A 266 8.18 -42.98 -4.50
CA ILE A 266 8.30 -43.11 -3.05
C ILE A 266 7.47 -44.31 -2.59
N LYS A 267 7.77 -44.86 -1.40
CA LYS A 267 7.03 -45.98 -0.80
C LYS A 267 6.57 -45.62 0.59
N ILE A 268 5.31 -45.24 0.70
CA ILE A 268 4.68 -44.86 1.97
C ILE A 268 3.48 -45.77 2.24
N LYS A 269 3.14 -45.92 3.52
CA LYS A 269 1.98 -46.69 3.97
C LYS A 269 0.71 -45.84 3.97
N LYS A 270 0.80 -44.62 4.51
CA LYS A 270 -0.29 -43.64 4.53
C LYS A 270 0.25 -42.24 4.82
N VAL A 271 -0.56 -41.24 4.49
CA VAL A 271 -0.38 -39.85 4.92
C VAL A 271 -1.56 -39.48 5.82
N THR A 272 -1.32 -38.76 6.91
CA THR A 272 -2.36 -38.30 7.82
C THR A 272 -2.13 -36.82 8.14
N ASP A 273 -3.15 -36.00 7.92
CA ASP A 273 -3.10 -34.56 8.21
C ASP A 273 -3.62 -34.30 9.63
N PHE A 274 -2.74 -33.80 10.50
CA PHE A 274 -3.03 -33.36 11.87
C PHE A 274 -2.97 -31.83 12.00
N THR A 275 -2.99 -31.11 10.88
CA THR A 275 -2.91 -29.64 10.87
C THR A 275 -4.03 -29.01 11.68
N GLY A 276 -3.64 -28.15 12.62
CA GLY A 276 -4.53 -27.34 13.44
C GLY A 276 -4.15 -25.88 13.33
N ALA A 277 -3.61 -25.30 14.41
CA ALA A 277 -2.98 -23.99 14.35
C ALA A 277 -1.67 -24.02 13.55
N ASP A 278 -0.89 -25.08 13.78
CA ASP A 278 0.37 -25.37 13.11
C ASP A 278 0.19 -26.49 12.08
N ILE A 279 1.03 -26.46 11.05
CA ILE A 279 1.06 -27.48 10.00
C ILE A 279 1.69 -28.75 10.60
N ASP A 280 0.99 -29.87 10.47
CA ASP A 280 1.50 -31.15 10.96
C ASP A 280 0.97 -32.31 10.10
N ILE A 281 1.75 -32.71 9.09
CA ILE A 281 1.38 -33.80 8.18
C ILE A 281 2.31 -34.98 8.45
N HIS A 282 1.74 -36.08 8.91
CA HIS A 282 2.48 -37.31 9.18
C HIS A 282 2.51 -38.21 7.94
N VAL A 283 3.71 -38.67 7.59
CA VAL A 283 3.96 -39.62 6.50
C VAL A 283 4.52 -40.90 7.11
N ASP A 284 3.68 -41.95 7.11
CA ASP A 284 4.07 -43.27 7.59
C ASP A 284 4.79 -44.02 6.47
N LEU A 285 5.99 -44.53 6.76
CA LEU A 285 6.83 -45.23 5.82
C LEU A 285 6.43 -46.70 5.64
N ALA A 286 6.69 -47.24 4.45
CA ALA A 286 6.58 -48.68 4.22
C ALA A 286 7.68 -49.46 4.97
N ALA A 287 7.43 -50.73 5.29
CA ALA A 287 8.39 -51.56 6.01
C ALA A 287 9.74 -51.67 5.24
N GLY A 288 10.85 -51.43 5.94
CA GLY A 288 12.20 -51.52 5.38
C GLY A 288 12.70 -50.26 4.68
N MET A 289 11.95 -49.15 4.71
CA MET A 289 12.42 -47.84 4.23
C MET A 289 13.19 -47.10 5.32
N SER A 290 14.21 -46.34 4.90
CA SER A 290 14.96 -45.40 5.73
C SER A 290 14.31 -44.01 5.65
N THR A 291 14.27 -43.33 6.79
CA THR A 291 13.77 -41.96 6.93
C THR A 291 14.58 -40.99 6.07
N ASP A 292 15.91 -40.99 6.18
CA ASP A 292 16.81 -40.13 5.39
C ASP A 292 16.59 -40.22 3.87
N ILE A 293 16.58 -41.46 3.34
CA ILE A 293 16.38 -41.69 1.90
C ILE A 293 14.98 -41.22 1.47
N THR A 294 13.99 -41.37 2.34
CA THR A 294 12.62 -40.96 2.04
C THR A 294 12.49 -39.43 2.08
N ILE A 295 13.17 -38.73 2.98
CA ILE A 295 13.22 -37.27 3.00
C ILE A 295 13.76 -36.73 1.67
N ASP A 296 14.89 -37.27 1.19
CA ASP A 296 15.45 -36.88 -0.11
C ASP A 296 14.49 -37.15 -1.27
N ALA A 297 13.79 -38.29 -1.23
CA ALA A 297 12.81 -38.65 -2.24
C ALA A 297 11.57 -37.75 -2.19
N LEU A 298 11.11 -37.35 -0.99
CA LEU A 298 10.01 -36.40 -0.81
C LEU A 298 10.39 -35.05 -1.41
N TYR A 299 11.56 -34.49 -1.11
CA TYR A 299 12.01 -33.25 -1.73
C TYR A 299 12.14 -33.35 -3.25
N LYS A 300 12.60 -34.49 -3.78
CA LYS A 300 12.84 -34.63 -5.22
C LYS A 300 11.58 -34.85 -6.05
N PHE A 301 10.60 -35.56 -5.51
CA PHE A 301 9.48 -36.11 -6.29
C PHE A 301 8.10 -35.57 -5.89
N THR A 302 8.02 -34.72 -4.87
CA THR A 302 6.76 -34.14 -4.36
C THR A 302 6.90 -32.63 -4.23
N ASP A 303 5.80 -31.96 -3.93
CA ASP A 303 5.78 -30.51 -3.70
C ASP A 303 6.38 -30.13 -2.33
N CYS A 304 7.08 -31.04 -1.63
CA CYS A 304 7.89 -30.72 -0.45
C CYS A 304 9.06 -29.78 -0.81
N GLU A 305 9.51 -29.77 -2.06
CA GLU A 305 10.38 -28.73 -2.61
C GLU A 305 9.77 -28.21 -3.90
N ILE A 306 9.64 -26.89 -4.00
CA ILE A 306 9.24 -26.23 -5.25
C ILE A 306 10.27 -25.19 -5.66
N SER A 307 10.28 -24.90 -6.95
CA SER A 307 11.08 -23.82 -7.52
C SER A 307 10.18 -22.65 -7.89
N ILE A 308 10.49 -21.47 -7.34
CA ILE A 308 9.80 -20.23 -7.66
C ILE A 308 10.73 -19.34 -8.49
N SER A 309 10.26 -18.95 -9.68
CA SER A 309 10.98 -18.05 -10.57
C SER A 309 10.45 -16.63 -10.39
N PRO A 310 11.18 -15.72 -9.71
CA PRO A 310 10.77 -14.33 -9.59
C PRO A 310 10.77 -13.60 -10.94
N ASN A 311 9.89 -12.63 -11.06
CA ASN A 311 9.82 -11.74 -12.21
C ASN A 311 9.29 -10.38 -11.74
N THR A 312 10.18 -9.54 -11.24
CA THR A 312 9.80 -8.28 -10.63
C THR A 312 9.43 -7.24 -11.69
N CYS A 313 8.12 -7.10 -11.94
CA CYS A 313 7.56 -6.12 -12.87
C CYS A 313 6.60 -5.18 -12.13
N VAL A 314 6.79 -3.87 -12.30
CA VAL A 314 5.97 -2.81 -11.68
C VAL A 314 5.64 -1.74 -12.70
N ILE A 315 4.58 -0.97 -12.47
CA ILE A 315 4.28 0.21 -13.29
C ILE A 315 5.08 1.41 -12.77
N VAL A 316 5.89 1.99 -13.64
CA VAL A 316 6.64 3.23 -13.40
C VAL A 316 6.30 4.22 -14.51
N SER A 317 5.76 5.38 -14.14
CA SER A 317 5.36 6.44 -15.10
C SER A 317 4.50 5.89 -16.26
N MET A 318 3.43 5.16 -15.92
CA MET A 318 2.48 4.56 -16.88
C MET A 318 3.08 3.51 -17.83
N LYS A 319 4.22 2.90 -17.48
CA LYS A 319 4.85 1.84 -18.27
C LYS A 319 5.29 0.68 -17.39
N PRO A 320 5.13 -0.57 -17.84
CA PRO A 320 5.71 -1.72 -17.14
C PRO A 320 7.24 -1.67 -17.22
N GLN A 321 7.90 -1.84 -16.08
CA GLN A 321 9.36 -1.92 -15.98
C GLN A 321 9.77 -3.13 -15.15
N PHE A 322 10.84 -3.79 -15.59
CA PHE A 322 11.46 -4.90 -14.88
C PHE A 322 12.63 -4.38 -14.05
N LEU A 323 12.49 -4.43 -12.73
CA LEU A 323 13.44 -3.88 -11.77
C LEU A 323 13.97 -4.97 -10.84
N GLY A 324 15.14 -4.77 -10.21
CA GLY A 324 15.57 -5.62 -9.10
C GLY A 324 14.93 -5.17 -7.78
N VAL A 325 14.88 -6.06 -6.78
CA VAL A 325 14.35 -5.71 -5.44
C VAL A 325 15.15 -4.60 -4.76
N HIS A 326 16.46 -4.52 -5.01
CA HIS A 326 17.28 -3.41 -4.51
C HIS A 326 16.86 -2.07 -5.10
N ASP A 327 16.51 -2.03 -6.38
CA ASP A 327 16.07 -0.80 -7.04
C ASP A 327 14.68 -0.38 -6.56
N LEU A 328 13.77 -1.36 -6.37
CA LEU A 328 12.46 -1.11 -5.75
C LEU A 328 12.58 -0.54 -4.33
N LEU A 329 13.46 -1.09 -3.50
CA LEU A 329 13.68 -0.59 -2.15
C LEU A 329 14.16 0.86 -2.17
N LYS A 330 15.15 1.17 -3.02
CA LYS A 330 15.69 2.53 -3.14
C LYS A 330 14.61 3.52 -3.56
N LEU A 331 13.83 3.19 -4.61
CA LEU A 331 12.74 4.02 -5.09
C LEU A 331 11.69 4.28 -4.00
N SER A 332 11.30 3.24 -3.26
CA SER A 332 10.35 3.39 -2.16
C SER A 332 10.93 4.20 -0.99
N THR A 333 12.21 4.02 -0.67
CA THR A 333 12.89 4.75 0.41
C THR A 333 13.01 6.24 0.08
N ASP A 334 13.43 6.57 -1.14
CA ASP A 334 13.52 7.96 -1.60
C ASP A 334 12.15 8.62 -1.63
N ARG A 335 11.13 7.91 -2.15
CA ARG A 335 9.75 8.41 -2.12
C ARG A 335 9.24 8.64 -0.70
N THR A 336 9.54 7.74 0.23
CA THR A 336 9.17 7.89 1.64
C THR A 336 9.80 9.16 2.24
N LYS A 337 11.09 9.38 1.98
CA LYS A 337 11.80 10.60 2.40
C LYS A 337 11.16 11.85 1.81
N ASP A 338 10.87 11.85 0.51
CA ASP A 338 10.28 13.00 -0.19
C ASP A 338 8.88 13.33 0.30
N LEU A 339 8.06 12.29 0.57
CA LEU A 339 6.73 12.45 1.17
C LEU A 339 6.81 13.07 2.57
N LEU A 340 7.70 12.57 3.43
CA LEU A 340 7.90 13.13 4.77
C LEU A 340 8.40 14.58 4.72
N GLU A 341 9.31 14.90 3.79
CA GLU A 341 9.76 16.27 3.58
C GLU A 341 8.61 17.19 3.12
N LEU A 342 7.76 16.71 2.22
CA LEU A 342 6.57 17.44 1.75
C LEU A 342 5.58 17.69 2.90
N GLU A 343 5.31 16.68 3.73
CA GLU A 343 4.45 16.80 4.91
C GLU A 343 4.99 17.87 5.88
N LEU A 344 6.31 17.87 6.13
CA LEU A 344 6.95 18.87 6.98
C LEU A 344 6.91 20.27 6.38
N LYS A 345 7.09 20.41 5.07
CA LYS A 345 6.98 21.71 4.37
C LYS A 345 5.56 22.27 4.43
N ILE A 346 4.54 21.42 4.24
CA ILE A 346 3.14 21.80 4.39
C ILE A 346 2.86 22.27 5.82
N LYS A 347 3.28 21.47 6.81
CA LYS A 347 3.12 21.81 8.23
C LYS A 347 3.85 23.10 8.61
N LEU A 348 5.06 23.32 8.07
CA LEU A 348 5.80 24.56 8.26
C LEU A 348 5.04 25.76 7.68
N GLY A 349 4.49 25.63 6.47
CA GLY A 349 3.68 26.68 5.85
C GLY A 349 2.45 27.03 6.69
N GLU A 350 1.71 26.02 7.17
CA GLU A 350 0.54 26.21 8.03
C GLU A 350 0.89 26.87 9.37
N LEU A 351 2.00 26.47 10.00
CA LEU A 351 2.48 27.08 11.24
C LEU A 351 2.96 28.51 11.01
N GLN A 352 3.59 28.80 9.86
CA GLN A 352 3.99 30.16 9.49
C GLN A 352 2.77 31.05 9.22
N GLU A 353 1.74 30.54 8.55
CA GLU A 353 0.49 31.27 8.32
C GLU A 353 -0.23 31.54 9.65
N LYS A 354 -0.36 30.52 10.51
CA LYS A 354 -0.95 30.66 11.85
C LYS A 354 -0.19 31.68 12.68
N TRP A 355 1.13 31.55 12.77
CA TRP A 355 1.99 32.48 13.51
C TRP A 355 1.83 33.91 12.98
N HIS A 356 1.80 34.09 11.65
CA HIS A 356 1.65 35.39 11.04
C HIS A 356 0.29 36.01 11.37
N TYR A 357 -0.79 35.25 11.23
CA TYR A 357 -2.14 35.72 11.52
C TYR A 357 -2.33 36.04 13.01
N THR A 358 -1.87 35.18 13.92
CA THR A 358 -1.92 35.43 15.37
C THR A 358 -1.10 36.66 15.76
N SER A 359 0.05 36.88 15.11
CA SER A 359 0.88 38.08 15.33
C SER A 359 0.17 39.35 14.83
N LEU A 360 -0.46 39.30 13.66
CA LEU A 360 -1.26 40.40 13.14
C LEU A 360 -2.44 40.71 14.06
N GLU A 361 -3.15 39.70 14.52
CA GLU A 361 -4.26 39.84 15.45
C GLU A 361 -3.82 40.50 16.76
N LYS A 362 -2.71 40.04 17.34
CA LYS A 362 -2.13 40.65 18.54
C LYS A 362 -1.86 42.14 18.31
N ILE A 363 -1.14 42.50 17.24
CA ILE A 363 -0.82 43.89 16.91
C ILE A 363 -2.10 44.70 16.67
N PHE A 364 -3.06 44.14 15.93
CA PHE A 364 -4.32 44.79 15.59
C PHE A 364 -5.08 45.28 16.83
N PHE A 365 -5.07 44.48 17.89
CA PHE A 365 -5.78 44.77 19.13
C PHE A 365 -4.93 45.52 20.17
N GLU A 366 -3.67 45.12 20.36
CA GLU A 366 -2.76 45.74 21.34
C GLU A 366 -2.47 47.21 20.99
N GLU A 367 -2.20 47.48 19.70
CA GLU A 367 -1.92 48.82 19.19
C GLU A 367 -3.19 49.59 18.80
N LYS A 368 -4.36 48.99 19.03
CA LYS A 368 -5.69 49.57 18.78
C LYS A 368 -5.92 49.98 17.32
N ILE A 369 -5.32 49.27 16.37
CA ILE A 369 -5.52 49.47 14.92
C ILE A 369 -6.98 49.22 14.53
N TYR A 370 -7.71 48.37 15.26
CA TYR A 370 -9.15 48.17 15.06
C TYR A 370 -9.98 49.46 15.09
N LYS A 371 -9.49 50.54 15.72
CA LYS A 371 -10.18 51.84 15.71
C LYS A 371 -10.28 52.48 14.33
N GLU A 372 -9.45 52.09 13.38
CA GLU A 372 -9.62 52.51 11.98
C GLU A 372 -10.98 52.04 11.40
N LEU A 373 -11.58 50.97 11.94
CA LEU A 373 -12.94 50.53 11.59
C LEU A 373 -14.04 51.49 12.07
N GLU A 374 -13.81 52.22 13.16
CA GLU A 374 -14.78 53.15 13.75
C GLU A 374 -14.71 54.55 13.12
N LYS A 375 -13.65 54.84 12.34
CA LYS A 375 -13.48 56.11 11.66
C LYS A 375 -14.37 56.19 10.43
N LYS A 376 -14.86 57.41 10.13
CA LYS A 376 -15.60 57.67 8.89
C LYS A 376 -14.65 57.66 7.69
N HIS A 377 -14.60 56.53 7.00
CA HIS A 377 -13.99 56.41 5.68
C HIS A 377 -15.07 56.40 4.59
N ASP A 378 -14.78 57.01 3.44
CA ASP A 378 -15.76 57.12 2.34
C ASP A 378 -16.09 55.78 1.67
N THR A 379 -15.15 54.82 1.70
CA THR A 379 -15.28 53.49 1.08
C THR A 379 -14.57 52.42 1.90
N TRP A 380 -15.00 51.16 1.74
CA TRP A 380 -14.37 50.01 2.40
C TRP A 380 -12.90 49.83 2.00
N ASP A 381 -12.55 50.11 0.74
CA ASP A 381 -11.16 50.08 0.27
C ASP A 381 -10.27 51.07 1.05
N LYS A 382 -10.78 52.27 1.35
CA LYS A 382 -10.04 53.26 2.15
C LYS A 382 -9.85 52.82 3.60
N VAL A 383 -10.74 52.00 4.15
CA VAL A 383 -10.59 51.39 5.49
C VAL A 383 -9.43 50.38 5.47
N ILE A 384 -9.40 49.51 4.46
CA ILE A 384 -8.33 48.51 4.28
C ILE A 384 -6.97 49.22 4.11
N ASP A 385 -6.90 50.26 3.29
CA ASP A 385 -5.67 51.06 3.09
C ASP A 385 -5.22 51.77 4.38
N ALA A 386 -6.16 52.25 5.20
CA ALA A 386 -5.85 52.85 6.49
C ALA A 386 -5.27 51.82 7.46
N ILE A 387 -5.83 50.60 7.49
CA ILE A 387 -5.32 49.50 8.30
C ILE A 387 -3.93 49.06 7.82
N ASP A 388 -3.69 48.89 6.51
CA ASP A 388 -2.35 48.55 6.00
C ASP A 388 -1.31 49.61 6.39
N LYS A 389 -1.67 50.90 6.28
CA LYS A 389 -0.81 52.01 6.73
C LYS A 389 -0.51 51.95 8.22
N ALA A 390 -1.49 51.60 9.05
CA ALA A 390 -1.30 51.43 10.49
C ALA A 390 -0.38 50.27 10.84
N PHE A 391 -0.30 49.24 10.00
CA PHE A 391 0.62 48.12 10.17
C PHE A 391 2.07 48.40 9.73
N VAL A 392 2.34 49.49 8.98
CA VAL A 392 3.69 49.81 8.46
C VAL A 392 4.81 49.76 9.52
N PRO A 393 4.63 50.30 10.76
CA PRO A 393 5.67 50.23 11.79
C PRO A 393 6.04 48.80 12.21
N PHE A 394 5.10 47.86 12.07
CA PHE A 394 5.21 46.49 12.54
C PHE A 394 5.59 45.49 11.45
N LYS A 395 5.66 45.91 10.18
CA LYS A 395 6.00 45.03 9.05
C LYS A 395 7.33 44.28 9.25
N LYS A 396 8.32 44.89 9.92
CA LYS A 396 9.63 44.27 10.23
C LYS A 396 9.57 43.15 11.26
N GLN A 397 8.52 43.10 12.08
CA GLN A 397 8.31 42.05 13.10
C GLN A 397 7.68 40.79 12.49
N LEU A 398 7.16 40.87 11.26
CA LEU A 398 6.45 39.80 10.58
C LEU A 398 7.38 39.02 9.62
N LYS A 399 7.10 37.72 9.45
CA LYS A 399 7.86 36.81 8.59
C LYS A 399 7.47 36.87 7.10
N ARG A 400 6.32 37.48 6.79
CA ARG A 400 5.82 37.68 5.42
C ARG A 400 5.13 39.04 5.31
N GLU A 401 4.92 39.48 4.08
CA GLU A 401 4.14 40.69 3.80
C GLU A 401 2.66 40.49 4.15
N ILE A 402 2.03 41.60 4.54
CA ILE A 402 0.61 41.66 4.86
C ILE A 402 -0.14 41.78 3.54
N THR A 403 -1.03 40.83 3.27
CA THR A 403 -1.88 40.88 2.08
C THR A 403 -3.22 41.55 2.42
N ARG A 404 -3.93 41.97 1.38
CA ARG A 404 -5.31 42.47 1.52
C ARG A 404 -6.25 41.43 2.15
N GLU A 405 -6.05 40.15 1.83
CA GLU A 405 -6.84 39.06 2.40
C GLU A 405 -6.62 38.92 3.91
N ASP A 406 -5.40 39.13 4.38
CA ASP A 406 -5.09 39.10 5.81
C ASP A 406 -5.85 40.19 6.56
N ILE A 407 -5.87 41.40 6.00
CA ILE A 407 -6.60 42.55 6.56
C ILE A 407 -8.11 42.24 6.58
N LEU A 408 -8.67 41.73 5.49
CA LEU A 408 -10.08 41.33 5.44
C LEU A 408 -10.44 40.32 6.54
N LYS A 409 -9.64 39.25 6.69
CA LYS A 409 -9.81 38.26 7.77
C LYS A 409 -9.71 38.86 9.17
N LEU A 410 -8.92 39.93 9.37
CA LEU A 410 -8.87 40.65 10.66
C LEU A 410 -10.14 41.45 10.91
N THR A 411 -10.69 42.10 9.87
CA THR A 411 -11.91 42.90 10.00
C THR A 411 -13.18 42.08 10.25
N GLU A 412 -13.16 40.80 9.91
CA GLU A 412 -14.27 39.85 10.20
C GLU A 412 -14.30 39.40 11.66
N LYS A 413 -13.21 39.59 12.43
CA LYS A 413 -13.19 39.22 13.84
C LYS A 413 -14.08 40.17 14.66
N PRO A 414 -14.94 39.63 15.54
CA PRO A 414 -15.79 40.48 16.36
C PRO A 414 -14.91 41.31 17.30
N VAL A 415 -15.07 42.63 17.23
CA VAL A 415 -14.44 43.59 18.14
C VAL A 415 -15.12 43.46 19.51
N ARG A 416 -14.87 42.35 20.22
CA ARG A 416 -15.18 42.23 21.64
C ARG A 416 -14.10 42.99 22.41
N ARG A 417 -14.41 43.47 23.63
CA ARG A 417 -13.37 43.99 24.53
C ARG A 417 -12.39 42.87 24.83
N ILE A 418 -11.26 42.86 24.14
CA ILE A 418 -10.18 41.91 24.37
C ILE A 418 -9.57 42.24 25.72
N TYR A 419 -9.69 41.29 26.64
CA TYR A 419 -9.12 41.37 27.97
C TYR A 419 -7.63 41.02 27.90
N ARG A 420 -6.87 41.37 28.94
CA ARG A 420 -5.45 41.00 29.07
C ARG A 420 -5.23 39.48 28.92
N LEU A 421 -6.19 38.67 29.34
CA LEU A 421 -6.22 37.21 29.20
C LEU A 421 -6.15 36.75 27.73
N ASP A 422 -6.82 37.45 26.82
CA ASP A 422 -6.85 37.12 25.39
C ASP A 422 -5.49 37.41 24.73
N ILE A 423 -4.79 38.46 25.16
CA ILE A 423 -3.43 38.79 24.68
C ILE A 423 -2.42 37.77 25.21
N ASP A 424 -2.57 37.33 26.46
CA ASP A 424 -1.71 36.29 27.05
C ASP A 424 -1.90 34.94 26.33
N GLU A 425 -3.13 34.62 25.92
CA GLU A 425 -3.42 33.44 25.09
C GLU A 425 -2.76 33.54 23.70
N LEU A 426 -2.87 34.69 23.02
CA LEU A 426 -2.20 34.92 21.75
C LEU A 426 -0.67 34.82 21.88
N ASN A 427 -0.10 35.36 22.96
CA ASN A 427 1.33 35.24 23.25
C ASN A 427 1.77 33.79 23.49
N ALA A 428 0.94 32.99 24.18
CA ALA A 428 1.19 31.57 24.36
C ALA A 428 1.18 30.84 23.00
N GLN A 429 0.19 31.10 22.15
CA GLN A 429 0.09 30.51 20.81
C GLN A 429 1.27 30.90 19.90
N ILE A 430 1.79 32.12 20.02
CA ILE A 430 2.97 32.60 19.26
C ILE A 430 4.26 31.89 19.71
N LYS A 431 4.39 31.60 21.01
CA LYS A 431 5.57 30.93 21.58
C LYS A 431 5.62 29.44 21.22
N GLY A 432 4.47 28.82 20.93
CA GLY A 432 4.35 27.40 20.60
C GLY A 432 3.91 26.59 21.79
#